data_AF-A0A6S6XTF3-F1
#
_entry.id   AF-A0A6S6XTF3-F1
#
_cell.length_a   1.000
_cell.length_b   1.000
_cell.length_c   1.000
_cell.angle_alpha   90.00
_cell.angle_beta   90.00
_cell.angle_gamma   90.00
#
_symmetry.space_group_name_H-M   'P 1'
#
loop_
_entity.id
_entity.type
_entity.pdbx_description
1 polymer ?
#
loop_
_entity_poly.entity_id
_entity_poly.type
_entity_poly.pdbx_seq_one_letter_code
_entity_poly.pdbx_strand_id
1 'polypeptide(L)'
;MKDINGITIEKDQYIQIIHAKVKNDNGIYIVESAYSEDSFCLKKVKQNGEKANTKYNIFFLDKNSISRNSDMIYTIIGKNQLKAAAQEVTAYVKGETAKTKVYSFVKTESQEVKTGLYIHFKQRVLLVGHINTIGGKYLIEDISKDGKVSLHIIGQRGEPIADNVNGYYQFAPIHLYFNADTMKQLFHDGDIEVMERKETTIGEQLKAKAEQAHRASEANKQEDHETTSEVEENAVEKPQEKKKAISYTVSEDVDTRDNSKIYVVKLSEKVSREEYQTINNQIKNIGGYYSRFKKGFLFKVDPTVQLKTIFGTGEPIVESIKNNTIEPKEIESHYYPINEQDAKTSRSFWSMFDYVPNSETNNYKRSVDEVYTMVKQIAKTRPQYLSRALLLADRYAKKFAEWINKGYRIDMMCPSVLITGGSNFPVRKKEKQNRAQDKHMEEYQYIKAIPDQIQDLLSGYHKNVIKSGDSDALEQLKTKLEKLQAEREQIKTENKQLKAKGESIHAPYILQNLGQNIRNVQQRIAQLEKVKAKPTAETTEQYNTSVCKVIENTDIMRLQLIFDSKPSDDIRSVLKSHGFRWSPYNSAWQRQLTNNAKYDARLVLKEIAKQEHNEEESA
;
A
#
# COMPACT_ATOMS: atom_id res chain seq x y z
N MET A 1 49.39 -8.02 23.14
CA MET A 1 48.80 -9.19 22.43
C MET A 1 49.55 -9.53 21.12
N LYS A 2 49.75 -10.82 20.79
CA LYS A 2 50.41 -11.32 19.57
C LYS A 2 49.48 -12.23 18.77
N ASP A 3 49.61 -12.24 17.45
CA ASP A 3 48.88 -13.14 16.55
C ASP A 3 49.41 -14.59 16.59
N ILE A 4 48.75 -15.49 15.85
CA ILE A 4 49.15 -16.91 15.77
C ILE A 4 50.60 -17.14 15.28
N ASN A 5 51.16 -16.17 14.56
CA ASN A 5 52.53 -16.20 14.03
C ASN A 5 53.54 -15.50 14.96
N GLY A 6 53.11 -15.04 16.15
CA GLY A 6 53.96 -14.37 17.13
C GLY A 6 54.22 -12.88 16.84
N ILE A 7 53.47 -12.29 15.90
CA ILE A 7 53.58 -10.88 15.50
C ILE A 7 52.73 -10.02 16.44
N THR A 8 53.31 -8.93 16.96
CA THR A 8 52.61 -7.99 17.85
C THR A 8 51.59 -7.16 17.07
N ILE A 9 50.37 -7.05 17.61
CA ILE A 9 49.31 -6.25 17.00
C ILE A 9 49.58 -4.76 17.23
N GLU A 10 49.62 -3.98 16.14
CA GLU A 10 49.78 -2.52 16.17
C GLU A 10 48.64 -1.81 15.44
N LYS A 11 48.55 -0.49 15.66
CA LYS A 11 47.55 0.36 15.01
C LYS A 11 47.73 0.35 13.48
N ASP A 12 46.62 0.44 12.75
CA ASP A 12 46.55 0.48 11.28
C ASP A 12 47.00 -0.80 10.56
N GLN A 13 47.22 -1.91 11.29
CA GLN A 13 47.41 -3.24 10.70
C GLN A 13 46.09 -3.89 10.32
N TYR A 14 46.14 -4.77 9.30
CA TYR A 14 44.99 -5.58 8.91
C TYR A 14 45.04 -6.95 9.59
N ILE A 15 43.90 -7.41 10.06
CA ILE A 15 43.75 -8.68 10.77
C ILE A 15 42.67 -9.50 10.09
N GLN A 16 43.01 -10.74 9.73
CA GLN A 16 42.06 -11.76 9.33
C GLN A 16 41.59 -12.51 10.58
N ILE A 17 40.27 -12.66 10.74
CA ILE A 17 39.67 -13.46 11.80
C ILE A 17 38.86 -14.59 11.16
N ILE A 18 39.18 -15.82 11.53
CA ILE A 18 38.47 -17.06 11.18
C ILE A 18 38.20 -17.90 12.44
N HIS A 19 37.29 -18.86 12.37
CA HIS A 19 36.90 -19.72 13.50
C HIS A 19 36.24 -18.98 14.68
N ALA A 20 35.77 -17.75 14.48
CA ALA A 20 34.95 -17.08 15.48
C ALA A 20 33.58 -17.78 15.60
N LYS A 21 33.15 -18.01 16.84
CA LYS A 21 31.88 -18.68 17.16
C LYS A 21 30.65 -17.97 16.57
N VAL A 22 30.71 -16.65 16.45
CA VAL A 22 29.69 -15.84 15.78
C VAL A 22 30.09 -15.66 14.32
N LYS A 23 29.27 -16.18 13.40
CA LYS A 23 29.50 -16.14 11.95
C LYS A 23 29.88 -14.75 11.41
N ASN A 24 29.28 -13.69 11.95
CA ASN A 24 29.51 -12.32 11.50
C ASN A 24 30.86 -11.73 11.94
N ASP A 25 31.48 -12.32 12.98
CA ASP A 25 32.77 -11.89 13.50
C ASP A 25 33.90 -12.38 12.61
N ASN A 26 33.70 -13.46 11.84
CA ASN A 26 34.62 -13.88 10.79
C ASN A 26 34.68 -12.80 9.68
N GLY A 27 35.90 -12.39 9.31
CA GLY A 27 36.09 -11.21 8.47
C GLY A 27 37.52 -10.70 8.42
N ILE A 28 37.70 -9.65 7.64
CA ILE A 28 38.93 -8.85 7.65
C ILE A 28 38.63 -7.53 8.34
N TYR A 29 39.56 -7.13 9.22
CA TYR A 29 39.47 -5.91 10.00
C TYR A 29 40.74 -5.07 9.89
N ILE A 30 40.61 -3.79 10.20
CA ILE A 30 41.74 -2.88 10.45
C ILE A 30 41.73 -2.43 11.91
N VAL A 31 42.90 -2.36 12.54
CA VAL A 31 43.08 -1.88 13.91
C VAL A 31 42.90 -0.36 13.94
N GLU A 32 41.80 0.14 14.49
CA GLU A 32 41.51 1.56 14.54
C GLU A 32 42.12 2.26 15.77
N SER A 33 42.00 1.63 16.94
CA SER A 33 42.51 2.18 18.19
C SER A 33 42.84 1.07 19.18
N ALA A 34 43.93 1.23 19.93
CA ALA A 34 44.24 0.42 21.10
C ALA A 34 43.73 1.14 22.35
N TYR A 35 42.95 0.44 23.19
CA TYR A 35 42.43 0.96 24.46
C TYR A 35 43.32 0.57 25.65
N SER A 36 44.03 -0.56 25.56
CA SER A 36 45.05 -1.01 26.50
C SER A 36 46.05 -1.93 25.78
N GLU A 37 47.13 -2.36 26.45
CA GLU A 37 48.15 -3.27 25.88
C GLU A 37 47.57 -4.59 25.33
N ASP A 38 46.38 -4.98 25.80
CA ASP A 38 45.68 -6.21 25.43
C ASP A 38 44.21 -5.98 24.97
N SER A 39 43.86 -4.76 24.51
CA SER A 39 42.51 -4.47 24.01
C SER A 39 42.51 -3.57 22.78
N PHE A 40 41.97 -4.07 21.68
CA PHE A 40 41.99 -3.41 20.37
C PHE A 40 40.59 -3.25 19.78
N CYS A 41 40.34 -2.08 19.19
CA CYS A 41 39.16 -1.77 18.39
C CYS A 41 39.42 -2.12 16.93
N LEU A 42 38.68 -3.08 16.39
CA LEU A 42 38.79 -3.54 15.02
C LEU A 42 37.58 -3.09 14.21
N LYS A 43 37.82 -2.55 13.00
CA LYS A 43 36.76 -2.18 12.05
C LYS A 43 36.78 -3.04 10.82
N LYS A 44 35.62 -3.56 10.42
CA LYS A 44 35.51 -4.45 9.26
C LYS A 44 35.87 -3.70 7.98
N VAL A 45 36.70 -4.31 7.13
CA VAL A 45 37.12 -3.77 5.85
C VAL A 45 36.64 -4.65 4.69
N LYS A 46 36.47 -4.01 3.53
CA LYS A 46 36.14 -4.66 2.26
C LYS A 46 37.40 -5.25 1.62
N GLN A 47 37.23 -6.01 0.53
CA GLN A 47 38.32 -6.62 -0.24
C GLN A 47 39.32 -5.60 -0.81
N ASN A 48 38.88 -4.37 -1.04
CA ASN A 48 39.71 -3.24 -1.51
C ASN A 48 40.41 -2.48 -0.36
N GLY A 49 40.24 -2.91 0.90
CA GLY A 49 40.83 -2.28 2.08
C GLY A 49 40.07 -1.07 2.61
N GLU A 50 38.94 -0.70 1.99
CA GLU A 50 38.07 0.38 2.48
C GLU A 50 37.25 -0.05 3.69
N LYS A 51 37.06 0.88 4.64
CA LYS A 51 36.18 0.65 5.80
C LYS A 51 34.75 0.39 5.36
N ALA A 52 34.11 -0.65 5.90
CA ALA A 52 32.72 -0.97 5.60
C ALA A 52 31.76 0.03 6.28
N ASN A 53 30.81 0.60 5.52
CA ASN A 53 30.05 1.79 5.90
C ASN A 53 28.74 1.51 6.66
N THR A 54 28.77 0.65 7.69
CA THR A 54 27.58 0.31 8.50
C THR A 54 27.82 0.48 10.00
N LYS A 55 26.77 0.88 10.72
CA LYS A 55 26.74 1.25 12.15
C LYS A 55 27.16 0.13 13.13
N TYR A 56 27.36 -1.11 12.67
CA TYR A 56 27.55 -2.32 13.50
C TYR A 56 28.77 -3.19 13.11
N ASN A 57 29.81 -2.62 12.49
CA ASN A 57 31.00 -3.36 12.02
C ASN A 57 32.25 -3.16 12.89
N ILE A 58 32.07 -2.97 14.20
CA ILE A 58 33.14 -2.80 15.18
C ILE A 58 33.25 -4.08 16.01
N PHE A 59 34.46 -4.64 16.10
CA PHE A 59 34.78 -5.81 16.91
C PHE A 59 35.86 -5.45 17.93
N PHE A 60 35.68 -5.83 19.19
CA PHE A 60 36.67 -5.59 20.24
C PHE A 60 37.45 -6.88 20.49
N LEU A 61 38.75 -6.85 20.18
CA LEU A 61 39.66 -7.96 20.46
C LEU A 61 40.33 -7.72 21.81
N ASP A 62 39.87 -8.43 22.84
CA ASP A 62 40.39 -8.40 24.21
C ASP A 62 40.50 -9.82 24.81
N LYS A 63 40.99 -9.92 26.05
CA LYS A 63 41.10 -11.20 26.79
C LYS A 63 39.74 -11.92 26.94
N ASN A 64 38.63 -11.18 27.01
CA ASN A 64 37.29 -11.77 27.15
C ASN A 64 36.78 -12.34 25.82
N SER A 65 37.07 -11.69 24.70
CA SER A 65 36.73 -12.18 23.36
C SER A 65 37.50 -13.47 23.04
N ILE A 66 38.75 -13.57 23.47
CA ILE A 66 39.57 -14.79 23.30
C ILE A 66 39.06 -15.91 24.22
N SER A 67 38.75 -15.62 25.49
CA SER A 67 38.25 -16.66 26.40
C SER A 67 36.87 -17.20 26.01
N ARG A 68 36.03 -16.39 25.36
CA ARG A 68 34.71 -16.80 24.83
C ARG A 68 34.79 -17.59 23.52
N ASN A 69 35.90 -17.44 22.78
CA ASN A 69 36.13 -18.06 21.47
C ASN A 69 37.51 -18.72 21.43
N SER A 70 37.68 -19.86 22.13
CA SER A 70 38.96 -20.58 22.25
C SER A 70 39.60 -20.98 20.91
N ASP A 71 38.76 -21.22 19.89
CA ASP A 71 39.20 -21.76 18.61
C ASP A 71 39.43 -20.66 17.56
N MET A 72 39.15 -19.39 17.91
CA MET A 72 39.26 -18.24 17.01
C MET A 72 40.71 -17.96 16.66
N ILE A 73 41.00 -17.94 15.36
CA ILE A 73 42.32 -17.61 14.82
C ILE A 73 42.28 -16.19 14.30
N TYR A 74 43.21 -15.37 14.77
CA TYR A 74 43.47 -14.04 14.23
C TYR A 74 44.91 -13.96 13.73
N THR A 75 45.07 -13.47 12.50
CA THR A 75 46.35 -13.41 11.80
C THR A 75 46.55 -12.03 11.20
N ILE A 76 47.73 -11.44 11.39
CA ILE A 76 48.08 -10.15 10.80
C ILE A 76 48.43 -10.37 9.33
N ILE A 77 47.82 -9.56 8.45
CA ILE A 77 47.98 -9.67 7.00
C ILE A 77 48.44 -8.35 6.38
N GLY A 78 49.21 -8.43 5.30
CA GLY A 78 49.59 -7.27 4.51
C GLY A 78 48.47 -6.80 3.58
N LYS A 79 48.52 -5.53 3.15
CA LYS A 79 47.55 -4.95 2.19
C LYS A 79 47.45 -5.75 0.88
N ASN A 80 48.55 -6.37 0.45
CA ASN A 80 48.61 -7.19 -0.77
C ASN A 80 47.90 -8.55 -0.62
N GLN A 81 47.65 -9.01 0.62
CA GLN A 81 47.03 -10.30 0.93
C GLN A 81 45.52 -10.20 1.22
N LEU A 82 44.95 -8.99 1.27
CA LEU A 82 43.54 -8.74 1.58
C LEU A 82 42.57 -9.54 0.69
N LYS A 83 42.86 -9.63 -0.62
CA LYS A 83 42.00 -10.34 -1.57
C LYS A 83 42.00 -11.86 -1.33
N ALA A 84 43.17 -12.44 -1.05
CA ALA A 84 43.31 -13.86 -0.76
C ALA A 84 42.66 -14.23 0.59
N ALA A 85 42.93 -13.44 1.63
CA ALA A 85 42.31 -13.58 2.94
C ALA A 85 40.77 -13.49 2.87
N ALA A 86 40.23 -12.60 2.02
CA ALA A 86 38.79 -12.45 1.88
C ALA A 86 38.15 -13.68 1.22
N GLN A 87 38.85 -14.29 0.26
CA GLN A 87 38.42 -15.53 -0.39
C GLN A 87 38.42 -16.70 0.60
N GLU A 88 39.46 -16.81 1.43
CA GLU A 88 39.56 -17.84 2.47
C GLU A 88 38.46 -17.71 3.52
N VAL A 89 38.24 -16.50 4.06
CA VAL A 89 37.13 -16.22 4.98
C VAL A 89 35.78 -16.58 4.35
N THR A 90 35.59 -16.24 3.07
CA THR A 90 34.34 -16.54 2.37
C THR A 90 34.15 -18.05 2.16
N ALA A 91 35.21 -18.78 1.80
CA ALA A 91 35.19 -20.23 1.63
C ALA A 91 34.86 -20.93 2.96
N TYR A 92 35.48 -20.48 4.05
CA TYR A 92 35.21 -20.96 5.41
C TYR A 92 33.75 -20.76 5.81
N VAL A 93 33.25 -19.52 5.69
CA VAL A 93 31.86 -19.18 6.03
C VAL A 93 30.87 -19.98 5.18
N LYS A 94 31.15 -20.18 3.89
CA LYS A 94 30.33 -21.04 3.01
C LYS A 94 30.35 -22.50 3.47
N GLY A 95 31.51 -23.05 3.80
CA GLY A 95 31.67 -24.42 4.31
C GLY A 95 30.91 -24.65 5.62
N GLU A 96 30.99 -23.73 6.57
CA GLU A 96 30.22 -23.81 7.82
C GLU A 96 28.71 -23.70 7.59
N THR A 97 28.27 -22.79 6.71
CA THR A 97 26.84 -22.70 6.38
C THR A 97 26.33 -23.97 5.73
N ALA A 98 27.14 -24.63 4.90
CA ALA A 98 26.75 -25.89 4.26
C ALA A 98 26.51 -27.01 5.27
N LYS A 99 27.21 -27.02 6.41
CA LYS A 99 27.05 -27.98 7.52
C LYS A 99 25.80 -27.72 8.37
N THR A 100 25.12 -26.59 8.20
CA THR A 100 23.93 -26.25 8.99
C THR A 100 22.78 -27.20 8.63
N LYS A 101 22.18 -27.81 9.66
CA LYS A 101 21.05 -28.72 9.53
C LYS A 101 19.77 -27.96 9.15
N VAL A 102 19.03 -28.49 8.19
CA VAL A 102 17.72 -27.99 7.72
C VAL A 102 16.72 -29.13 7.77
N TYR A 103 15.57 -28.85 8.36
CA TYR A 103 14.47 -29.77 8.46
C TYR A 103 13.48 -29.52 7.33
N SER A 104 13.19 -30.57 6.57
CA SER A 104 12.15 -30.57 5.55
C SER A 104 11.03 -31.52 5.97
N PHE A 105 9.83 -31.31 5.43
CA PHE A 105 8.69 -32.17 5.72
C PHE A 105 8.26 -32.85 4.43
N VAL A 106 8.22 -34.18 4.44
CA VAL A 106 7.86 -35.00 3.30
C VAL A 106 6.57 -35.73 3.63
N LYS A 107 5.68 -35.89 2.65
CA LYS A 107 4.42 -36.62 2.81
C LYS A 107 4.69 -38.10 3.06
N THR A 108 4.07 -38.69 4.08
CA THR A 108 4.23 -40.12 4.38
C THR A 108 3.41 -40.99 3.42
N GLU A 109 3.94 -42.17 3.10
CA GLU A 109 3.27 -43.18 2.25
C GLU A 109 2.05 -43.79 2.96
N SER A 110 2.15 -44.03 4.27
CA SER A 110 1.01 -44.35 5.14
C SER A 110 0.45 -43.06 5.74
N GLN A 111 -0.75 -42.67 5.31
CA GLN A 111 -1.50 -41.53 5.87
C GLN A 111 -2.16 -41.91 7.21
N GLU A 112 -1.38 -42.49 8.12
CA GLU A 112 -1.83 -42.92 9.44
C GLU A 112 -1.45 -41.88 10.51
N VAL A 113 -2.39 -41.53 11.39
CA VAL A 113 -2.15 -40.61 12.51
C VAL A 113 -1.43 -41.36 13.61
N LYS A 114 -0.13 -41.10 13.78
CA LYS A 114 0.69 -41.67 14.86
C LYS A 114 1.39 -40.56 15.64
N THR A 115 1.60 -40.79 16.93
CA THR A 115 2.36 -39.88 17.78
C THR A 115 3.77 -39.67 17.21
N GLY A 116 4.24 -38.42 17.22
CA GLY A 116 5.54 -38.03 16.66
C GLY A 116 5.56 -37.72 15.16
N LEU A 117 4.45 -37.93 14.43
CA LEU A 117 4.28 -37.46 13.05
C LEU A 117 3.69 -36.04 13.01
N TYR A 118 3.73 -35.42 11.82
CA TYR A 118 3.29 -34.05 11.62
C TYR A 118 2.04 -34.00 10.76
N ILE A 119 1.14 -33.07 11.05
CA ILE A 119 -0.06 -32.82 10.25
C ILE A 119 0.06 -31.46 9.58
N HIS A 120 -0.24 -31.42 8.29
CA HIS A 120 -0.36 -30.19 7.52
C HIS A 120 -1.80 -29.95 7.09
N PHE A 121 -2.34 -28.79 7.46
CA PHE A 121 -3.60 -28.29 6.91
C PHE A 121 -3.32 -27.57 5.59
N LYS A 122 -3.86 -28.09 4.48
CA LYS A 122 -3.66 -27.51 3.12
C LYS A 122 -4.35 -26.16 2.96
N GLN A 123 -5.47 -25.98 3.65
CA GLN A 123 -6.25 -24.76 3.61
C GLN A 123 -6.59 -24.31 5.03
N ARG A 124 -7.05 -23.07 5.15
CA ARG A 124 -7.51 -22.53 6.43
C ARG A 124 -8.92 -23.06 6.71
N VAL A 125 -9.05 -23.92 7.71
CA VAL A 125 -10.33 -24.54 8.08
C VAL A 125 -10.92 -23.80 9.28
N LEU A 126 -12.18 -23.36 9.19
CA LEU A 126 -12.92 -22.83 10.34
C LEU A 126 -13.77 -23.96 10.92
N LEU A 127 -13.43 -24.39 12.13
CA LEU A 127 -14.16 -25.47 12.80
C LEU A 127 -15.32 -24.91 13.62
N VAL A 128 -16.42 -25.67 13.67
CA VAL A 128 -17.63 -25.31 14.44
C VAL A 128 -17.24 -25.15 15.92
N GLY A 129 -17.48 -23.96 16.48
CA GLY A 129 -17.12 -23.62 17.86
C GLY A 129 -15.75 -22.95 18.06
N HIS A 130 -14.95 -22.78 16.99
CA HIS A 130 -13.69 -22.05 17.04
C HIS A 130 -13.80 -20.66 16.41
N ILE A 131 -13.25 -19.64 17.10
CA ILE A 131 -13.30 -18.23 16.66
C ILE A 131 -12.33 -17.96 15.49
N ASN A 132 -11.25 -18.75 15.39
CA ASN A 132 -10.18 -18.54 14.43
C ASN A 132 -10.07 -19.69 13.43
N THR A 133 -9.72 -19.35 12.19
CA THR A 133 -9.36 -20.33 11.17
C THR A 133 -8.04 -21.02 11.52
N ILE A 134 -8.00 -22.34 11.46
CA ILE A 134 -6.82 -23.16 11.73
C ILE A 134 -6.09 -23.45 10.42
N GLY A 135 -4.77 -23.35 10.43
CA GLY A 135 -3.95 -23.65 9.26
C GLY A 135 -2.47 -23.73 9.60
N GLY A 136 -1.69 -24.46 8.81
CA GLY A 136 -0.24 -24.61 9.02
C GLY A 136 0.18 -26.04 9.32
N LYS A 137 1.28 -26.19 10.07
CA LYS A 137 1.87 -27.49 10.44
C LYS A 137 1.83 -27.68 11.94
N TYR A 138 1.48 -28.87 12.37
CA TYR A 138 1.35 -29.25 13.78
C TYR A 138 2.04 -30.60 14.01
N LEU A 139 2.58 -30.79 15.20
CA LEU A 139 3.08 -32.07 15.70
C LEU A 139 1.95 -32.83 16.39
N ILE A 140 1.81 -34.12 16.12
CA ILE A 140 0.94 -35.01 16.90
C ILE A 140 1.66 -35.34 18.20
N GLU A 141 1.28 -34.66 19.27
CA GLU A 141 1.93 -34.77 20.57
C GLU A 141 1.49 -36.02 21.32
N ASP A 142 0.17 -36.25 21.38
CA ASP A 142 -0.40 -37.40 22.07
C ASP A 142 -1.71 -37.86 21.42
N ILE A 143 -2.00 -39.14 21.57
CA ILE A 143 -3.27 -39.77 21.19
C ILE A 143 -3.80 -40.45 22.45
N SER A 144 -4.76 -39.80 23.11
CA SER A 144 -5.37 -40.31 24.33
C SER A 144 -6.11 -41.63 24.07
N LYS A 145 -6.24 -42.46 25.11
CA LYS A 145 -6.96 -43.76 25.07
C LYS A 145 -8.43 -43.61 24.63
N ASP A 146 -9.01 -42.43 24.80
CA ASP A 146 -10.39 -42.10 24.37
C ASP A 146 -10.47 -41.68 22.89
N GLY A 147 -9.37 -41.77 22.12
CA GLY A 147 -9.32 -41.41 20.70
C GLY A 147 -9.17 -39.91 20.42
N LYS A 148 -8.81 -39.11 21.43
CA LYS A 148 -8.51 -37.68 21.25
C LYS A 148 -7.08 -37.47 20.80
N VAL A 149 -6.90 -36.70 19.73
CA VAL A 149 -5.59 -36.34 19.15
C VAL A 149 -5.22 -34.93 19.60
N SER A 150 -4.07 -34.79 20.26
CA SER A 150 -3.47 -33.49 20.63
C SER A 150 -2.49 -33.05 19.55
N LEU A 151 -2.69 -31.85 19.01
CA LEU A 151 -1.84 -31.24 18.00
C LEU A 151 -1.20 -29.97 18.55
N HIS A 152 0.13 -29.91 18.45
CA HIS A 152 0.93 -28.79 18.95
C HIS A 152 1.57 -28.03 17.78
N ILE A 153 1.41 -26.70 17.73
CA ILE A 153 1.98 -25.88 16.66
C ILE A 153 3.52 -25.94 16.65
N ILE A 154 4.09 -26.07 15.46
CA ILE A 154 5.54 -26.18 15.28
C ILE A 154 6.16 -24.98 14.57
N GLY A 155 7.40 -24.67 14.94
CA GLY A 155 8.22 -23.69 14.24
C GLY A 155 8.84 -24.24 12.94
N GLN A 156 9.63 -23.41 12.27
CA GLN A 156 10.29 -23.80 10.99
C GLN A 156 11.20 -25.03 11.10
N ARG A 157 11.70 -25.35 12.30
CA ARG A 157 12.58 -26.51 12.57
C ARG A 157 11.80 -27.79 12.94
N GLY A 158 10.47 -27.72 13.02
CA GLY A 158 9.64 -28.82 13.48
C GLY A 158 9.66 -29.04 15.00
N GLU A 159 10.27 -28.13 15.74
CA GLU A 159 10.19 -28.12 17.20
C GLU A 159 8.87 -27.46 17.62
N PRO A 160 8.21 -27.96 18.68
CA PRO A 160 7.05 -27.30 19.24
C PRO A 160 7.41 -25.89 19.72
N ILE A 161 6.53 -24.94 19.48
CA ILE A 161 6.71 -23.56 19.96
C ILE A 161 6.37 -23.54 21.45
N ALA A 162 7.14 -22.81 22.26
CA ALA A 162 6.91 -22.73 23.71
C ALA A 162 5.48 -22.28 24.04
N ASP A 163 4.92 -22.84 25.12
CA ASP A 163 3.60 -22.48 25.63
C ASP A 163 3.51 -20.98 25.94
N ASN A 164 2.34 -20.40 25.69
CA ASN A 164 2.11 -18.97 25.90
C ASN A 164 1.93 -18.65 27.38
N VAL A 165 3.01 -18.69 28.17
CA VAL A 165 2.98 -18.42 29.61
C VAL A 165 2.59 -16.96 29.93
N ASN A 166 2.70 -16.03 28.96
CA ASN A 166 2.50 -14.58 29.18
C ASN A 166 1.54 -13.87 28.19
N GLY A 167 0.65 -14.58 27.50
CA GLY A 167 -0.50 -13.97 26.82
C GLY A 167 -0.21 -13.03 25.63
N TYR A 168 1.00 -12.99 25.07
CA TYR A 168 1.31 -12.08 23.94
C TYR A 168 0.83 -12.60 22.57
N TYR A 169 0.64 -13.92 22.41
CA TYR A 169 0.09 -14.53 21.20
C TYR A 169 -1.37 -14.98 21.41
N GLN A 170 -2.31 -14.04 21.61
CA GLN A 170 -3.73 -14.35 21.82
C GLN A 170 -4.52 -14.74 20.54
N PHE A 171 -3.88 -14.69 19.37
CA PHE A 171 -4.60 -14.78 18.08
C PHE A 171 -4.58 -16.16 17.41
N ALA A 172 -3.86 -17.16 17.94
CA ALA A 172 -3.87 -18.53 17.41
C ALA A 172 -3.75 -19.57 18.54
N PRO A 173 -4.59 -20.62 18.56
CA PRO A 173 -4.44 -21.72 19.50
C PRO A 173 -3.14 -22.50 19.21
N ILE A 174 -2.28 -22.60 20.22
CA ILE A 174 -1.00 -23.34 20.18
C ILE A 174 -1.24 -24.85 20.25
N HIS A 175 -2.24 -25.24 21.05
CA HIS A 175 -2.70 -26.61 21.21
C HIS A 175 -4.10 -26.78 20.62
N LEU A 176 -4.32 -27.86 19.88
CA LEU A 176 -5.60 -28.23 19.31
C LEU A 176 -5.95 -29.66 19.71
N TYR A 177 -7.21 -29.87 20.08
CA TYR A 177 -7.71 -31.19 20.48
C TYR A 177 -8.81 -31.62 19.52
N PHE A 178 -8.60 -32.76 18.85
CA PHE A 178 -9.58 -33.33 17.93
C PHE A 178 -10.04 -34.70 18.39
N ASN A 179 -11.33 -34.98 18.20
CA ASN A 179 -11.83 -36.34 18.33
C ASN A 179 -11.44 -37.17 17.10
N ALA A 180 -11.32 -38.49 17.28
CA ALA A 180 -10.97 -39.41 16.20
C ALA A 180 -11.88 -39.26 14.96
N ASP A 181 -13.19 -39.06 15.15
CA ASP A 181 -14.14 -38.95 14.04
C ASP A 181 -13.95 -37.66 13.24
N THR A 182 -13.61 -36.55 13.89
CA THR A 182 -13.30 -35.28 13.24
C THR A 182 -12.02 -35.39 12.41
N MET A 183 -11.00 -36.08 12.93
CA MET A 183 -9.78 -36.32 12.17
C MET A 183 -10.05 -37.16 10.91
N LYS A 184 -10.86 -38.21 11.02
CA LYS A 184 -11.26 -39.05 9.87
C LYS A 184 -11.99 -38.24 8.80
N GLN A 185 -12.90 -37.33 9.20
CA GLN A 185 -13.59 -36.44 8.28
C GLN A 185 -12.61 -35.52 7.54
N LEU A 186 -11.71 -34.86 8.26
CA LEU A 186 -10.70 -33.98 7.65
C LEU A 186 -9.77 -34.72 6.67
N PHE A 187 -9.45 -36.00 6.94
CA PHE A 187 -8.72 -36.83 5.98
C PHE A 187 -9.56 -37.18 4.75
N HIS A 188 -10.84 -37.51 4.92
CA HIS A 188 -11.74 -37.84 3.82
C HIS A 188 -11.95 -36.65 2.89
N ASP A 189 -12.12 -35.46 3.46
CA ASP A 189 -12.31 -34.20 2.73
C ASP A 189 -10.99 -33.70 2.08
N GLY A 190 -9.85 -34.30 2.45
CA GLY A 190 -8.54 -34.01 1.89
C GLY A 190 -7.89 -32.74 2.44
N ASP A 191 -8.42 -32.18 3.53
CA ASP A 191 -7.98 -30.94 4.16
C ASP A 191 -6.64 -31.07 4.90
N ILE A 192 -6.32 -32.29 5.34
CA ILE A 192 -5.10 -32.59 6.10
C ILE A 192 -4.24 -33.67 5.44
N GLU A 193 -2.93 -33.57 5.63
CA GLU A 193 -1.95 -34.59 5.23
C GLU A 193 -0.96 -34.88 6.36
N VAL A 194 -0.60 -36.15 6.51
CA VAL A 194 0.47 -36.58 7.42
C VAL A 194 1.83 -36.44 6.72
N MET A 195 2.78 -35.89 7.46
CA MET A 195 4.15 -35.67 7.04
C MET A 195 5.15 -36.22 8.06
N GLU A 196 6.32 -36.59 7.56
CA GLU A 196 7.51 -36.91 8.35
C GLU A 196 8.55 -35.81 8.22
N ARG A 197 9.34 -35.61 9.28
CA ARG A 197 10.45 -34.65 9.28
C ARG A 197 11.70 -35.35 8.78
N LYS A 198 12.25 -34.87 7.66
CA LYS A 198 13.52 -35.31 7.10
C LYS A 198 14.63 -34.29 7.38
N GLU A 199 15.72 -34.75 7.97
CA GLU A 199 16.90 -33.94 8.26
C GLU A 199 17.85 -33.97 7.05
N THR A 200 18.23 -32.79 6.56
CA THR A 200 19.17 -32.61 5.44
C THR A 200 20.10 -31.45 5.76
N THR A 201 21.27 -31.39 5.16
CA THR A 201 22.16 -30.22 5.28
C THR A 201 21.87 -29.18 4.19
N ILE A 202 22.18 -27.90 4.44
CA ILE A 202 22.05 -26.84 3.40
C ILE A 202 22.82 -27.22 2.13
N GLY A 203 24.01 -27.83 2.29
CA GLY A 203 24.82 -28.31 1.17
C GLY A 203 24.13 -29.39 0.33
N GLU A 204 23.46 -30.35 0.95
CA GLU A 204 22.71 -31.41 0.26
C GLU A 204 21.47 -30.86 -0.45
N GLN A 205 20.75 -29.91 0.15
CA GLN A 205 19.59 -29.28 -0.51
C GLN A 205 20.00 -28.46 -1.75
N LEU A 206 21.14 -27.78 -1.69
CA LEU A 206 21.67 -27.02 -2.83
C LEU A 206 22.14 -27.95 -3.96
N LYS A 207 22.76 -29.08 -3.63
CA LYS A 207 23.12 -30.12 -4.62
C LYS A 207 21.87 -30.74 -5.26
N ALA A 208 20.87 -31.13 -4.47
CA ALA A 208 19.62 -31.69 -4.98
C ALA A 208 18.84 -30.72 -5.88
N LYS A 209 18.82 -29.41 -5.53
CA LYS A 209 18.23 -28.37 -6.39
C LYS A 209 19.02 -28.15 -7.68
N ALA A 210 20.34 -28.21 -7.63
CA ALA A 210 21.19 -28.10 -8.82
C ALA A 210 21.00 -29.31 -9.76
N GLU A 211 20.89 -30.52 -9.21
CA GLU A 211 20.60 -31.75 -9.98
C GLU A 211 19.19 -31.74 -10.59
N GLN A 212 18.18 -31.22 -9.88
CA GLN A 212 16.83 -31.02 -10.42
C GLN A 212 16.79 -29.95 -11.52
N ALA A 213 17.53 -28.86 -11.37
CA ALA A 213 17.63 -27.83 -12.40
C ALA A 213 18.36 -28.35 -13.66
N HIS A 214 19.38 -29.20 -13.48
CA HIS A 214 20.06 -29.85 -14.60
C HIS A 214 19.12 -30.80 -15.36
N ARG A 215 18.35 -31.64 -14.64
CA ARG A 215 17.33 -32.52 -15.24
C ARG A 215 16.20 -31.74 -15.94
N ALA A 216 15.76 -30.61 -15.40
CA ALA A 216 14.76 -29.76 -16.04
C ALA A 216 15.31 -29.08 -17.32
N SER A 217 16.60 -28.74 -17.35
CA SER A 217 17.25 -28.20 -18.55
C SER A 217 17.48 -29.25 -19.65
N GLU A 218 17.59 -30.53 -19.29
CA GLU A 218 17.66 -31.65 -20.23
C GLU A 218 16.29 -32.02 -20.80
N ALA A 219 15.21 -31.90 -20.02
CA ALA A 219 13.84 -32.13 -20.48
C ALA A 219 13.36 -31.06 -21.50
N ASN A 220 13.78 -29.81 -21.35
CA ASN A 220 13.41 -28.70 -22.25
C ASN A 220 14.16 -28.69 -23.61
N LYS A 221 15.02 -29.67 -23.89
CA LYS A 221 15.73 -29.79 -25.19
C LYS A 221 15.05 -30.74 -26.18
N GLN A 222 13.88 -31.30 -25.85
CA GLN A 222 13.19 -32.31 -26.67
C GLN A 222 11.84 -31.86 -27.27
N GLU A 223 11.40 -30.61 -27.10
CA GLU A 223 10.07 -30.17 -27.59
C GLU A 223 10.05 -29.07 -28.67
N ASP A 224 11.19 -28.65 -29.22
CA ASP A 224 11.21 -27.66 -30.31
C ASP A 224 11.56 -28.30 -31.67
N HIS A 225 10.56 -28.91 -32.32
CA HIS A 225 10.51 -29.02 -33.78
C HIS A 225 9.06 -29.13 -34.29
N GLU A 226 8.78 -28.40 -35.38
CA GLU A 226 7.53 -28.31 -36.17
C GLU A 226 6.47 -27.35 -35.57
N THR A 227 5.97 -26.30 -36.24
CA THR A 227 5.68 -26.12 -37.66
C THR A 227 5.48 -24.64 -37.99
N THR A 228 5.92 -24.20 -39.17
CA THR A 228 5.70 -22.90 -39.82
C THR A 228 4.41 -22.90 -40.67
N SER A 229 3.66 -21.78 -40.70
CA SER A 229 2.90 -21.31 -41.88
C SER A 229 2.32 -19.89 -41.73
N GLU A 230 2.84 -18.99 -42.58
CA GLU A 230 2.22 -17.96 -43.45
C GLU A 230 1.03 -17.10 -42.98
N VAL A 231 1.21 -15.76 -43.10
CA VAL A 231 0.17 -14.71 -43.02
C VAL A 231 0.24 -13.89 -44.31
N GLU A 232 -0.88 -13.81 -45.04
CA GLU A 232 -1.09 -12.88 -46.16
C GLU A 232 -1.80 -11.60 -45.71
N GLU A 233 -1.39 -10.48 -46.32
CA GLU A 233 -1.97 -9.13 -46.22
C GLU A 233 -3.32 -9.00 -46.94
N ASN A 234 -4.18 -8.10 -46.47
CA ASN A 234 -4.99 -7.25 -47.36
C ASN A 234 -5.52 -5.99 -46.63
N ALA A 235 -5.64 -4.91 -47.41
CA ALA A 235 -5.76 -3.52 -46.97
C ALA A 235 -7.11 -2.87 -47.37
N VAL A 236 -7.58 -1.94 -46.50
CA VAL A 236 -8.38 -0.71 -46.74
C VAL A 236 -9.87 -0.79 -47.17
N GLU A 237 -10.76 -0.09 -46.42
CA GLU A 237 -11.58 1.04 -46.92
C GLU A 237 -12.33 1.84 -45.81
N LYS A 238 -12.40 3.17 -45.99
CA LYS A 238 -13.09 4.20 -45.18
C LYS A 238 -14.57 4.38 -45.62
N PRO A 239 -15.45 4.90 -44.74
CA PRO A 239 -16.45 5.88 -45.19
C PRO A 239 -16.54 7.18 -44.36
N GLN A 240 -16.93 8.26 -45.04
CA GLN A 240 -16.91 9.67 -44.64
C GLN A 240 -18.07 10.16 -43.75
N GLU A 241 -17.68 11.06 -42.83
CA GLU A 241 -18.31 12.27 -42.26
C GLU A 241 -19.84 12.52 -42.31
N LYS A 242 -20.42 12.67 -41.11
CA LYS A 242 -21.50 13.62 -40.79
C LYS A 242 -21.08 14.47 -39.58
N LYS A 243 -21.03 15.80 -39.74
CA LYS A 243 -20.63 16.78 -38.72
C LYS A 243 -21.54 16.72 -37.48
N LYS A 244 -20.98 16.42 -36.31
CA LYS A 244 -21.63 16.56 -34.99
C LYS A 244 -21.31 17.94 -34.40
N ALA A 245 -22.31 18.62 -33.86
CA ALA A 245 -22.16 19.85 -33.08
C ALA A 245 -21.43 19.53 -31.76
N ILE A 246 -20.41 20.32 -31.42
CA ILE A 246 -19.56 20.10 -30.24
C ILE A 246 -19.90 21.17 -29.21
N SER A 247 -20.28 20.75 -28.00
CA SER A 247 -20.57 21.64 -26.87
C SER A 247 -19.28 22.11 -26.17
N TYR A 248 -19.28 23.33 -25.63
CA TYR A 248 -18.13 23.92 -24.93
C TYR A 248 -18.57 24.79 -23.73
N THR A 249 -17.69 24.95 -22.74
CA THR A 249 -17.87 25.84 -21.58
C THR A 249 -16.76 26.90 -21.54
N VAL A 250 -17.10 28.13 -21.16
CA VAL A 250 -16.15 29.25 -21.02
C VAL A 250 -16.11 29.68 -19.57
N SER A 251 -14.92 29.70 -18.97
CA SER A 251 -14.68 30.16 -17.59
C SER A 251 -13.65 31.27 -17.56
N GLU A 252 -13.87 32.29 -16.73
CA GLU A 252 -12.90 33.37 -16.49
C GLU A 252 -11.81 32.93 -15.48
N ASP A 253 -10.56 33.29 -15.74
CA ASP A 253 -9.38 32.98 -14.92
C ASP A 253 -8.39 34.16 -14.97
N VAL A 254 -7.31 34.12 -14.19
CA VAL A 254 -6.27 35.17 -14.16
C VAL A 254 -4.90 34.58 -14.47
N ASP A 255 -4.07 35.32 -15.22
CA ASP A 255 -2.68 34.94 -15.46
C ASP A 255 -1.89 35.03 -14.15
N THR A 256 -1.23 33.95 -13.76
CA THR A 256 -0.45 33.90 -12.52
C THR A 256 0.84 34.71 -12.57
N ARG A 257 1.25 35.20 -13.75
CA ARG A 257 2.45 36.05 -13.92
C ARG A 257 2.13 37.53 -13.80
N ASP A 258 1.07 37.95 -14.48
CA ASP A 258 0.79 39.38 -14.70
C ASP A 258 -0.58 39.82 -14.15
N ASN A 259 -1.34 38.92 -13.51
CA ASN A 259 -2.71 39.14 -13.02
C ASN A 259 -3.72 39.58 -14.10
N SER A 260 -3.38 39.47 -15.39
CA SER A 260 -4.27 39.82 -16.49
C SER A 260 -5.42 38.82 -16.61
N LYS A 261 -6.62 39.29 -16.95
CA LYS A 261 -7.82 38.47 -17.14
C LYS A 261 -7.65 37.55 -18.36
N ILE A 262 -7.92 36.25 -18.19
CA ILE A 262 -7.85 35.23 -19.24
C ILE A 262 -9.18 34.46 -19.28
N TYR A 263 -9.56 33.98 -20.47
CA TYR A 263 -10.72 33.12 -20.68
C TYR A 263 -10.26 31.70 -21.03
N VAL A 264 -10.78 30.70 -20.32
CA VAL A 264 -10.51 29.27 -20.54
C VAL A 264 -11.74 28.60 -21.13
N VAL A 265 -11.55 27.97 -22.29
CA VAL A 265 -12.61 27.25 -23.00
C VAL A 265 -12.35 25.75 -22.92
N LYS A 266 -13.31 24.99 -22.37
CA LYS A 266 -13.24 23.53 -22.27
C LYS A 266 -14.29 22.88 -23.16
N LEU A 267 -13.90 21.85 -23.87
CA LEU A 267 -14.83 21.01 -24.64
C LEU A 267 -15.48 20.02 -23.67
N SER A 268 -16.82 19.86 -23.75
CA SER A 268 -17.57 18.96 -22.85
C SER A 268 -17.45 17.48 -23.22
N GLU A 269 -17.10 17.17 -24.47
CA GLU A 269 -16.96 15.79 -24.96
C GLU A 269 -15.51 15.48 -25.36
N LYS A 270 -15.13 14.19 -25.24
CA LYS A 270 -13.83 13.71 -25.71
C LYS A 270 -13.85 13.63 -27.23
N VAL A 271 -13.18 14.59 -27.85
CA VAL A 271 -13.05 14.72 -29.31
C VAL A 271 -11.93 13.79 -29.82
N SER A 272 -12.08 13.24 -31.03
CA SER A 272 -11.06 12.38 -31.66
C SER A 272 -9.77 13.16 -31.98
N ARG A 273 -8.66 12.44 -32.22
CA ARG A 273 -7.35 13.07 -32.49
C ARG A 273 -7.39 13.97 -33.75
N GLU A 274 -8.12 13.54 -34.77
CA GLU A 274 -8.24 14.26 -36.04
C GLU A 274 -9.09 15.52 -35.89
N GLU A 275 -10.23 15.42 -35.21
CA GLU A 275 -11.11 16.57 -34.89
C GLU A 275 -10.43 17.56 -33.94
N TYR A 276 -9.59 17.11 -33.00
CA TYR A 276 -8.81 18.01 -32.15
C TYR A 276 -7.78 18.81 -32.97
N GLN A 277 -7.17 18.21 -33.99
CA GLN A 277 -6.20 18.91 -34.83
C GLN A 277 -6.88 20.01 -35.65
N THR A 278 -8.06 19.75 -36.21
CA THR A 278 -8.82 20.76 -36.97
C THR A 278 -9.26 21.90 -36.06
N ILE A 279 -9.81 21.59 -34.88
CA ILE A 279 -10.21 22.58 -33.87
C ILE A 279 -9.03 23.41 -33.39
N ASN A 280 -7.89 22.78 -33.09
CA ASN A 280 -6.71 23.48 -32.59
C ASN A 280 -6.12 24.43 -33.65
N ASN A 281 -6.17 24.06 -34.93
CA ASN A 281 -5.76 24.95 -36.03
C ASN A 281 -6.71 26.15 -36.15
N GLN A 282 -8.02 25.92 -36.04
CA GLN A 282 -9.02 27.00 -36.06
C GLN A 282 -8.86 27.95 -34.85
N ILE A 283 -8.58 27.42 -33.66
CA ILE A 283 -8.41 28.21 -32.44
C ILE A 283 -7.09 29.01 -32.46
N LYS A 284 -6.01 28.44 -33.03
CA LYS A 284 -4.76 29.17 -33.26
C LYS A 284 -4.94 30.38 -34.18
N ASN A 285 -5.76 30.25 -35.22
CA ASN A 285 -6.07 31.36 -36.12
C ASN A 285 -6.81 32.52 -35.43
N ILE A 286 -7.49 32.26 -34.31
CA ILE A 286 -8.20 33.25 -33.50
C ILE A 286 -7.30 33.81 -32.37
N GLY A 287 -6.06 33.35 -32.27
CA GLY A 287 -5.12 33.78 -31.23
C GLY A 287 -5.30 33.05 -29.90
N GLY A 288 -6.07 31.97 -29.87
CA GLY A 288 -6.16 31.06 -28.73
C GLY A 288 -5.09 29.98 -28.78
N TYR A 289 -4.68 29.48 -27.61
CA TYR A 289 -3.74 28.35 -27.54
C TYR A 289 -4.19 27.34 -26.50
N TYR A 290 -3.93 26.06 -26.76
CA TYR A 290 -4.29 25.00 -25.82
C TYR A 290 -3.34 24.98 -24.62
N SER A 291 -3.89 25.14 -23.42
CA SER A 291 -3.17 24.97 -22.16
C SER A 291 -3.16 23.51 -21.74
N ARG A 292 -1.98 22.91 -21.66
CA ARG A 292 -1.83 21.62 -21.00
C ARG A 292 -2.13 21.70 -19.50
N PHE A 293 -1.84 22.83 -18.87
CA PHE A 293 -2.03 23.04 -17.42
C PHE A 293 -3.50 23.25 -17.06
N LYS A 294 -4.22 24.11 -17.78
CA LYS A 294 -5.65 24.40 -17.51
C LYS A 294 -6.60 23.43 -18.23
N LYS A 295 -6.07 22.52 -19.06
CA LYS A 295 -6.81 21.52 -19.86
C LYS A 295 -7.96 22.15 -20.66
N GLY A 296 -7.64 23.22 -21.40
CA GLY A 296 -8.57 24.02 -22.18
C GLY A 296 -7.86 25.05 -23.04
N PHE A 297 -8.58 25.69 -23.95
CA PHE A 297 -8.05 26.74 -24.82
C PHE A 297 -8.07 28.09 -24.08
N LEU A 298 -6.92 28.74 -24.01
CA LEU A 298 -6.73 30.05 -23.38
C LEU A 298 -6.89 31.16 -24.42
N PHE A 299 -7.63 32.21 -24.06
CA PHE A 299 -7.79 33.42 -24.85
C PHE A 299 -7.53 34.65 -23.99
N LYS A 300 -6.73 35.59 -24.51
CA LYS A 300 -6.41 36.86 -23.84
C LYS A 300 -7.55 37.89 -23.90
N VAL A 301 -8.52 37.69 -24.79
CA VAL A 301 -9.71 38.53 -25.00
C VAL A 301 -10.92 37.61 -25.04
N ASP A 302 -12.08 38.08 -24.57
CA ASP A 302 -13.32 37.30 -24.53
C ASP A 302 -13.65 36.70 -25.92
N PRO A 303 -13.55 35.36 -26.09
CA PRO A 303 -13.71 34.70 -27.39
C PRO A 303 -15.17 34.37 -27.71
N THR A 304 -16.13 34.76 -26.86
CA THR A 304 -17.54 34.32 -26.93
C THR A 304 -18.21 34.61 -28.29
N VAL A 305 -17.84 35.71 -28.96
CA VAL A 305 -18.36 36.05 -30.30
C VAL A 305 -17.72 35.17 -31.40
N GLN A 306 -16.44 34.86 -31.26
CA GLN A 306 -15.64 34.14 -32.26
C GLN A 306 -15.88 32.62 -32.21
N LEU A 307 -16.18 32.07 -31.02
CA LEU A 307 -16.50 30.65 -30.83
C LEU A 307 -17.86 30.24 -31.41
N LYS A 308 -18.82 31.17 -31.51
CA LYS A 308 -20.12 30.94 -32.18
C LYS A 308 -19.96 30.57 -33.66
N THR A 309 -18.94 31.13 -34.31
CA THR A 309 -18.58 30.86 -35.71
C THR A 309 -17.97 29.47 -35.93
N ILE A 310 -17.35 28.88 -34.90
CA ILE A 310 -16.67 27.57 -35.00
C ILE A 310 -17.58 26.43 -34.57
N PHE A 311 -18.32 26.59 -33.47
CA PHE A 311 -18.99 25.47 -32.80
C PHE A 311 -20.51 25.43 -32.98
N GLY A 312 -21.13 26.47 -33.55
CA GLY A 312 -22.59 26.56 -33.65
C GLY A 312 -23.26 26.79 -32.28
N THR A 313 -24.46 27.33 -32.29
CA THR A 313 -25.18 27.89 -31.13
C THR A 313 -25.34 26.90 -29.97
N GLY A 314 -24.51 27.03 -28.94
CA GLY A 314 -24.73 26.51 -27.59
C GLY A 314 -24.29 27.55 -26.56
N GLU A 315 -25.19 27.94 -25.66
CA GLU A 315 -24.94 28.97 -24.65
C GLU A 315 -23.97 28.47 -23.56
N PRO A 316 -23.01 29.30 -23.09
CA PRO A 316 -22.09 28.92 -22.04
C PRO A 316 -22.75 28.97 -20.65
N ILE A 317 -22.71 27.86 -19.92
CA ILE A 317 -23.03 27.81 -18.48
C ILE A 317 -21.82 28.40 -17.72
N VAL A 318 -22.04 29.53 -17.04
CA VAL A 318 -21.04 30.20 -16.19
C VAL A 318 -21.20 29.69 -14.75
N GLU A 319 -20.30 28.80 -14.30
CA GLU A 319 -20.19 28.46 -12.87
C GLU A 319 -19.27 29.47 -12.17
N SER A 320 -19.87 30.45 -11.49
CA SER A 320 -19.17 31.28 -10.52
C SER A 320 -18.97 30.49 -9.21
N ILE A 321 -17.74 30.17 -8.85
CA ILE A 321 -17.39 29.63 -7.53
C ILE A 321 -17.57 30.77 -6.51
N LYS A 322 -18.71 30.78 -5.82
CA LYS A 322 -18.92 31.61 -4.63
C LYS A 322 -18.46 30.83 -3.41
N ASN A 323 -17.34 31.26 -2.82
CA ASN A 323 -16.99 30.92 -1.44
C ASN A 323 -17.97 31.64 -0.50
N ASN A 324 -19.14 31.06 -0.30
CA ASN A 324 -20.10 31.52 0.69
C ASN A 324 -20.09 30.56 1.88
N THR A 325 -19.99 31.13 3.09
CA THR A 325 -20.35 30.49 4.34
C THR A 325 -21.78 29.95 4.19
N ILE A 326 -21.93 28.64 4.05
CA ILE A 326 -23.23 27.99 3.80
C ILE A 326 -24.05 28.07 5.09
N GLU A 327 -25.12 28.85 5.07
CA GLU A 327 -26.09 28.88 6.16
C GLU A 327 -26.84 27.54 6.26
N PRO A 328 -27.16 27.06 7.48
CA PRO A 328 -27.76 25.74 7.70
C PRO A 328 -29.16 25.54 7.09
N LYS A 329 -29.78 26.58 6.52
CA LYS A 329 -31.12 26.52 5.88
C LYS A 329 -31.10 26.14 4.40
N GLU A 330 -29.97 26.26 3.69
CA GLU A 330 -29.90 26.06 2.23
C GLU A 330 -29.27 24.71 1.81
N ILE A 331 -29.11 23.74 2.73
CA ILE A 331 -28.53 22.45 2.39
C ILE A 331 -29.58 21.61 1.64
N GLU A 332 -29.53 21.64 0.31
CA GLU A 332 -30.35 20.82 -0.58
C GLU A 332 -29.71 19.44 -0.83
N SER A 333 -30.56 18.42 -0.97
CA SER A 333 -30.12 17.07 -1.30
C SER A 333 -29.67 17.01 -2.76
N HIS A 334 -28.43 16.58 -3.01
CA HIS A 334 -27.94 16.35 -4.38
C HIS A 334 -28.20 14.89 -4.81
N TYR A 335 -28.82 14.70 -5.97
CA TYR A 335 -29.20 13.39 -6.50
C TYR A 335 -28.51 13.09 -7.84
N TYR A 336 -28.23 11.81 -8.08
CA TYR A 336 -27.68 11.31 -9.34
C TYR A 336 -28.74 10.47 -10.10
N PRO A 337 -28.67 10.41 -11.44
CA PRO A 337 -29.69 9.76 -12.24
C PRO A 337 -29.70 8.23 -12.05
N ILE A 338 -30.90 7.68 -11.86
CA ILE A 338 -31.19 6.24 -11.86
C ILE A 338 -31.78 5.87 -13.23
N ASN A 339 -31.31 4.79 -13.83
CA ASN A 339 -31.85 4.33 -15.11
C ASN A 339 -33.13 3.53 -14.89
N GLU A 340 -34.26 4.25 -14.97
CA GLU A 340 -35.60 3.70 -14.77
C GLU A 340 -35.99 2.65 -15.83
N GLN A 341 -35.47 2.79 -17.06
CA GLN A 341 -35.70 1.79 -18.11
C GLN A 341 -35.01 0.48 -17.75
N ASP A 342 -33.75 0.54 -17.31
CA ASP A 342 -33.00 -0.63 -16.85
C ASP A 342 -33.64 -1.25 -15.60
N ALA A 343 -34.19 -0.43 -14.70
CA ALA A 343 -34.93 -0.91 -13.52
C ALA A 343 -36.16 -1.73 -13.92
N LYS A 344 -36.94 -1.24 -14.89
CA LYS A 344 -38.11 -1.93 -15.43
C LYS A 344 -37.72 -3.24 -16.12
N THR A 345 -36.70 -3.22 -16.98
CA THR A 345 -36.24 -4.43 -17.69
C THR A 345 -35.58 -5.43 -16.76
N SER A 346 -34.85 -4.98 -15.74
CA SER A 346 -34.33 -5.85 -14.69
C SER A 346 -35.47 -6.54 -13.96
N ARG A 347 -36.51 -5.79 -13.55
CA ARG A 347 -37.66 -6.37 -12.84
C ARG A 347 -38.34 -7.48 -13.64
N SER A 348 -38.52 -7.32 -14.96
CA SER A 348 -39.14 -8.34 -15.81
C SER A 348 -38.30 -9.62 -15.95
N PHE A 349 -36.99 -9.57 -15.65
CA PHE A 349 -36.14 -10.76 -15.63
C PHE A 349 -36.27 -11.58 -14.35
N TRP A 350 -36.73 -10.97 -13.25
CA TRP A 350 -36.69 -11.57 -11.92
C TRP A 350 -38.04 -11.73 -11.23
N SER A 351 -39.03 -10.94 -11.62
CA SER A 351 -40.36 -10.94 -11.04
C SER A 351 -41.42 -11.10 -12.12
N MET A 352 -42.48 -11.82 -11.79
CA MET A 352 -43.71 -11.88 -12.59
C MET A 352 -44.62 -10.67 -12.32
N PHE A 353 -44.30 -9.83 -11.33
CA PHE A 353 -45.05 -8.62 -11.02
C PHE A 353 -44.57 -7.43 -11.83
N ASP A 354 -45.51 -6.59 -12.25
CA ASP A 354 -45.21 -5.36 -12.95
C ASP A 354 -44.39 -4.41 -12.09
N TYR A 355 -43.43 -3.77 -12.74
CA TYR A 355 -42.60 -2.76 -12.11
C TYR A 355 -43.41 -1.49 -11.84
N VAL A 356 -43.41 -1.03 -10.59
CA VAL A 356 -44.03 0.23 -10.18
C VAL A 356 -43.12 1.39 -10.61
N PRO A 357 -43.59 2.31 -11.48
CA PRO A 357 -42.78 3.43 -11.95
C PRO A 357 -42.24 4.30 -10.82
N ASN A 358 -40.98 4.72 -10.96
CA ASN A 358 -40.19 5.52 -10.02
C ASN A 358 -39.99 4.90 -8.63
N SER A 359 -40.36 3.64 -8.41
CA SER A 359 -40.23 3.00 -7.09
C SER A 359 -38.77 2.96 -6.63
N GLU A 360 -37.84 2.55 -7.50
CA GLU A 360 -36.42 2.51 -7.16
C GLU A 360 -35.81 3.90 -7.04
N THR A 361 -36.19 4.82 -7.93
CA THR A 361 -35.76 6.23 -7.85
C THR A 361 -36.21 6.88 -6.54
N ASN A 362 -37.42 6.59 -6.06
CA ASN A 362 -37.94 7.09 -4.78
C ASN A 362 -37.23 6.45 -3.58
N ASN A 363 -36.93 5.15 -3.63
CA ASN A 363 -36.13 4.47 -2.61
C ASN A 363 -34.73 5.08 -2.50
N TYR A 364 -34.08 5.31 -3.63
CA TYR A 364 -32.79 5.99 -3.70
C TYR A 364 -32.84 7.39 -3.07
N LYS A 365 -33.81 8.22 -3.49
CA LYS A 365 -33.99 9.57 -2.95
C LYS A 365 -34.19 9.55 -1.45
N ARG A 366 -35.02 8.64 -0.93
CA ARG A 366 -35.25 8.48 0.51
C ARG A 366 -33.97 8.20 1.28
N SER A 367 -33.15 7.25 0.82
CA SER A 367 -31.88 6.94 1.49
C SER A 367 -30.89 8.12 1.44
N VAL A 368 -30.86 8.86 0.33
CA VAL A 368 -30.04 10.08 0.22
C VAL A 368 -30.55 11.16 1.16
N ASP A 369 -31.86 11.38 1.23
CA ASP A 369 -32.47 12.35 2.12
C ASP A 369 -32.18 12.05 3.60
N GLU A 370 -32.26 10.78 4.01
CA GLU A 370 -31.86 10.35 5.35
C GLU A 370 -30.41 10.79 5.66
N VAL A 371 -29.48 10.63 4.71
CA VAL A 371 -28.11 11.11 4.86
C VAL A 371 -28.03 12.64 4.97
N TYR A 372 -28.74 13.39 4.13
CA TYR A 372 -28.76 14.85 4.20
C TYR A 372 -29.46 15.37 5.47
N THR A 373 -30.39 14.63 6.07
CA THR A 373 -30.95 15.00 7.40
C THR A 373 -29.87 14.96 8.48
N MET A 374 -28.99 13.94 8.47
CA MET A 374 -27.84 13.89 9.38
C MET A 374 -26.89 15.06 9.13
N VAL A 375 -26.62 15.42 7.87
CA VAL A 375 -25.80 16.60 7.54
C VAL A 375 -26.42 17.90 8.08
N LYS A 376 -27.73 18.08 7.94
CA LYS A 376 -28.46 19.23 8.51
C LYS A 376 -28.36 19.27 10.05
N GLN A 377 -28.36 18.11 10.72
CA GLN A 377 -28.12 18.03 12.16
C GLN A 377 -26.67 18.41 12.53
N ILE A 378 -25.68 18.00 11.72
CA ILE A 378 -24.27 18.39 11.89
C ILE A 378 -24.12 19.91 11.73
N ALA A 379 -24.78 20.51 10.74
CA ALA A 379 -24.74 21.95 10.52
C ALA A 379 -25.18 22.75 11.76
N LYS A 380 -26.19 22.26 12.49
CA LYS A 380 -26.71 22.90 13.71
C LYS A 380 -25.83 22.66 14.94
N THR A 381 -25.38 21.42 15.14
CA THR A 381 -24.70 21.01 16.39
C THR A 381 -23.19 21.24 16.33
N ARG A 382 -22.58 21.03 15.17
CA ARG A 382 -21.12 20.96 14.97
C ARG A 382 -20.73 21.51 13.59
N PRO A 383 -20.83 22.82 13.38
CA PRO A 383 -20.59 23.45 12.08
C PRO A 383 -19.17 23.19 11.53
N GLN A 384 -18.20 22.96 12.41
CA GLN A 384 -16.82 22.60 12.04
C GLN A 384 -16.69 21.35 11.14
N TYR A 385 -17.67 20.43 11.16
CA TYR A 385 -17.65 19.20 10.37
C TYR A 385 -18.54 19.26 9.12
N LEU A 386 -19.20 20.38 8.86
CA LEU A 386 -20.19 20.52 7.78
C LEU A 386 -19.59 20.23 6.40
N SER A 387 -18.42 20.80 6.09
CA SER A 387 -17.75 20.60 4.80
C SER A 387 -17.45 19.13 4.52
N ARG A 388 -16.95 18.41 5.53
CA ARG A 388 -16.66 16.98 5.44
C ARG A 388 -17.94 16.15 5.30
N ALA A 389 -18.99 16.50 6.03
CA ALA A 389 -20.27 15.81 5.98
C ALA A 389 -20.91 15.93 4.59
N LEU A 390 -20.91 17.13 3.99
CA LEU A 390 -21.39 17.37 2.63
C LEU A 390 -20.63 16.53 1.59
N LEU A 391 -19.30 16.48 1.68
CA LEU A 391 -18.48 15.68 0.77
C LEU A 391 -18.75 14.18 0.89
N LEU A 392 -19.03 13.68 2.10
CA LEU A 392 -19.43 12.29 2.31
C LEU A 392 -20.84 12.01 1.78
N ALA A 393 -21.77 12.94 1.97
CA ALA A 393 -23.15 12.81 1.47
C ALA A 393 -23.20 12.78 -0.06
N ASP A 394 -22.48 13.67 -0.74
CA ASP A 394 -22.38 13.66 -2.21
C ASP A 394 -21.75 12.37 -2.72
N ARG A 395 -20.66 11.91 -2.07
CA ARG A 395 -20.04 10.63 -2.41
C ARG A 395 -21.01 9.46 -2.25
N TYR A 396 -21.78 9.43 -1.17
CA TYR A 396 -22.80 8.40 -0.94
C TYR A 396 -23.86 8.44 -2.05
N ALA A 397 -24.44 9.61 -2.33
CA ALA A 397 -25.45 9.78 -3.36
C ALA A 397 -24.94 9.29 -4.73
N LYS A 398 -23.72 9.65 -5.11
CA LYS A 398 -23.09 9.21 -6.36
C LYS A 398 -22.87 7.70 -6.39
N LYS A 399 -22.20 7.16 -5.38
CA LYS A 399 -21.82 5.75 -5.34
C LYS A 399 -23.04 4.84 -5.24
N PHE A 400 -24.06 5.25 -4.50
CA PHE A 400 -25.29 4.50 -4.37
C PHE A 400 -26.08 4.46 -5.68
N ALA A 401 -26.16 5.57 -6.42
CA ALA A 401 -26.76 5.57 -7.76
C ALA A 401 -25.97 4.71 -8.76
N GLU A 402 -24.65 4.83 -8.79
CA GLU A 402 -23.76 3.98 -9.61
C GLU A 402 -23.96 2.49 -9.29
N TRP A 403 -24.12 2.17 -8.01
CA TRP A 403 -24.34 0.80 -7.52
C TRP A 403 -25.72 0.28 -7.95
N ILE A 404 -26.81 1.03 -7.74
CA ILE A 404 -28.15 0.63 -8.17
C ILE A 404 -28.19 0.35 -9.68
N ASN A 405 -27.67 1.27 -10.50
CA ASN A 405 -27.61 1.10 -11.96
C ASN A 405 -26.73 -0.08 -12.38
N LYS A 406 -25.69 -0.41 -11.60
CA LYS A 406 -24.88 -1.62 -11.83
C LYS A 406 -25.65 -2.89 -11.46
N GLY A 407 -26.45 -2.86 -10.40
CA GLY A 407 -27.34 -3.95 -10.00
C GLY A 407 -28.29 -4.35 -11.13
N TYR A 408 -28.97 -3.39 -11.76
CA TYR A 408 -29.86 -3.67 -12.89
C TYR A 408 -29.16 -4.39 -14.04
N ARG A 409 -27.94 -3.96 -14.38
CA ARG A 409 -27.16 -4.61 -15.45
C ARG A 409 -26.76 -6.04 -15.09
N ILE A 410 -26.46 -6.32 -13.82
CA ILE A 410 -26.15 -7.67 -13.34
C ILE A 410 -27.41 -8.53 -13.37
N ASP A 411 -28.53 -7.99 -12.89
CA ASP A 411 -29.82 -8.66 -12.89
C ASP A 411 -30.26 -9.05 -14.31
N MET A 412 -30.03 -8.20 -15.31
CA MET A 412 -30.35 -8.48 -16.70
C MET A 412 -29.44 -9.53 -17.38
N MET A 413 -28.38 -10.01 -16.72
CA MET A 413 -27.46 -11.02 -17.31
C MET A 413 -28.11 -12.39 -17.53
N CYS A 414 -29.03 -12.77 -16.64
CA CYS A 414 -29.68 -14.07 -16.65
C CYS A 414 -31.11 -13.93 -16.12
N PRO A 415 -32.14 -14.27 -16.91
CA PRO A 415 -33.51 -14.34 -16.42
C PRO A 415 -33.67 -15.41 -15.32
N SER A 416 -34.68 -15.27 -14.48
CA SER A 416 -35.03 -16.22 -13.43
C SER A 416 -35.50 -17.57 -13.99
N VAL A 417 -35.27 -18.64 -13.23
CA VAL A 417 -35.80 -19.99 -13.53
C VAL A 417 -37.32 -19.96 -13.70
N LEU A 418 -38.02 -19.07 -12.98
CA LEU A 418 -39.47 -18.89 -13.12
C LEU A 418 -39.87 -18.38 -14.50
N ILE A 419 -39.01 -17.60 -15.17
CA ILE A 419 -39.28 -17.01 -16.48
C ILE A 419 -38.93 -18.00 -17.60
N THR A 420 -37.79 -18.69 -17.50
CA THR A 420 -37.33 -19.60 -18.57
C THR A 420 -37.85 -21.03 -18.42
N GLY A 421 -38.34 -21.41 -17.24
CA GLY A 421 -38.57 -22.79 -16.85
C GLY A 421 -37.25 -23.54 -16.55
N GLY A 422 -37.34 -24.63 -15.77
CA GLY A 422 -36.18 -25.39 -15.32
C GLY A 422 -35.35 -26.00 -16.44
N SER A 423 -36.00 -26.50 -17.50
CA SER A 423 -35.33 -27.21 -18.60
C SER A 423 -34.52 -26.29 -19.53
N ASN A 424 -34.87 -25.00 -19.62
CA ASN A 424 -34.21 -24.02 -20.51
C ASN A 424 -33.32 -23.02 -19.75
N PHE A 425 -33.06 -23.26 -18.45
CA PHE A 425 -32.34 -22.31 -17.62
C PHE A 425 -30.83 -22.30 -17.92
N PRO A 426 -30.23 -21.14 -18.25
CA PRO A 426 -28.82 -21.06 -18.62
C PRO A 426 -27.89 -21.04 -17.40
N VAL A 427 -27.63 -22.21 -16.81
CA VAL A 427 -26.83 -22.41 -15.57
C VAL A 427 -25.49 -21.67 -15.59
N ARG A 428 -24.69 -21.82 -16.66
CA ARG A 428 -23.38 -21.14 -16.77
C ARG A 428 -23.47 -19.61 -16.78
N LYS A 429 -24.57 -19.04 -17.30
CA LYS A 429 -24.81 -17.58 -17.23
C LYS A 429 -25.20 -17.19 -15.81
N LYS A 430 -26.02 -18.00 -15.14
CA LYS A 430 -26.39 -17.77 -13.74
C LYS A 430 -25.17 -17.79 -12.81
N GLU A 431 -24.26 -18.74 -12.98
CA GLU A 431 -23.02 -18.77 -12.19
C GLU A 431 -22.18 -17.50 -12.37
N LYS A 432 -22.09 -16.99 -13.61
CA LYS A 432 -21.40 -15.71 -13.89
C LYS A 432 -22.12 -14.53 -13.24
N GLN A 433 -23.46 -14.51 -13.28
CA GLN A 433 -24.28 -13.50 -12.62
C GLN A 433 -24.09 -13.56 -11.10
N ASN A 434 -24.11 -14.73 -10.48
CA ASN A 434 -23.90 -14.90 -9.04
C ASN A 434 -22.50 -14.37 -8.63
N ARG A 435 -21.44 -14.73 -9.37
CA ARG A 435 -20.10 -14.19 -9.11
C ARG A 435 -20.03 -12.66 -9.27
N ALA A 436 -20.80 -12.08 -10.18
CA ALA A 436 -20.90 -10.64 -10.33
C ALA A 436 -21.68 -10.01 -9.16
N GLN A 437 -22.75 -10.67 -8.70
CA GLN A 437 -23.58 -10.26 -7.58
C GLN A 437 -22.82 -10.30 -6.25
N ASP A 438 -21.99 -11.31 -6.02
CA ASP A 438 -21.15 -11.42 -4.82
C ASP A 438 -20.22 -10.20 -4.71
N LYS A 439 -19.49 -9.90 -5.79
CA LYS A 439 -18.63 -8.70 -5.89
C LYS A 439 -19.43 -7.41 -5.76
N HIS A 440 -20.64 -7.38 -6.30
CA HIS A 440 -21.52 -6.22 -6.20
C HIS A 440 -22.00 -5.98 -4.76
N MET A 441 -22.27 -7.04 -4.00
CA MET A 441 -22.64 -6.96 -2.59
C MET A 441 -21.44 -6.52 -1.72
N GLU A 442 -20.22 -6.94 -2.05
CA GLU A 442 -19.00 -6.42 -1.40
C GLU A 442 -18.89 -4.90 -1.57
N GLU A 443 -19.16 -4.37 -2.77
CA GLU A 443 -19.19 -2.91 -3.02
C GLU A 443 -20.22 -2.18 -2.15
N TYR A 444 -21.38 -2.80 -1.90
CA TYR A 444 -22.44 -2.23 -1.06
C TYR A 444 -22.00 -2.01 0.38
N GLN A 445 -21.17 -2.91 0.95
CA GLN A 445 -20.66 -2.77 2.32
C GLN A 445 -19.88 -1.46 2.49
N TYR A 446 -19.10 -1.07 1.48
CA TYR A 446 -18.38 0.21 1.50
C TYR A 446 -19.32 1.42 1.39
N ILE A 447 -20.41 1.30 0.62
CA ILE A 447 -21.41 2.37 0.47
C ILE A 447 -22.19 2.56 1.77
N LYS A 448 -22.60 1.46 2.40
CA LYS A 448 -23.32 1.47 3.69
C LYS A 448 -22.50 2.05 4.82
N ALA A 449 -21.17 1.88 4.79
CA ALA A 449 -20.28 2.49 5.77
C ALA A 449 -20.21 4.03 5.69
N ILE A 450 -20.62 4.66 4.57
CA ILE A 450 -20.55 6.12 4.42
C ILE A 450 -21.56 6.84 5.33
N PRO A 451 -22.86 6.45 5.37
CA PRO A 451 -23.80 6.93 6.38
C PRO A 451 -23.28 6.78 7.81
N ASP A 452 -22.68 5.63 8.15
CA ASP A 452 -22.12 5.40 9.48
C ASP A 452 -20.98 6.38 9.81
N GLN A 453 -20.15 6.73 8.82
CA GLN A 453 -19.12 7.76 8.96
C GLN A 453 -19.71 9.15 9.21
N ILE A 454 -20.84 9.48 8.60
CA ILE A 454 -21.54 10.76 8.81
C ILE A 454 -22.17 10.76 10.21
N GLN A 455 -22.76 9.64 10.63
CA GLN A 455 -23.30 9.48 11.98
C GLN A 455 -22.20 9.58 13.05
N ASP A 456 -20.99 9.06 12.77
CA ASP A 456 -19.87 9.23 13.68
C ASP A 456 -19.46 10.71 13.84
N LEU A 457 -19.61 11.56 12.83
CA LEU A 457 -19.35 13.01 12.99
C LEU A 457 -20.31 13.68 14.00
N LEU A 458 -21.52 13.14 14.14
CA LEU A 458 -22.48 13.55 15.17
C LEU A 458 -22.10 13.00 16.56
N SER A 459 -21.30 11.94 16.64
CA SER A 459 -21.02 11.24 17.89
C SER A 459 -20.21 12.10 18.88
N GLY A 460 -20.62 12.11 20.15
CA GLY A 460 -19.92 12.81 21.24
C GLY A 460 -18.40 12.51 21.31
N TYR A 461 -18.03 11.31 20.86
CA TYR A 461 -16.69 10.74 20.98
C TYR A 461 -15.86 10.83 19.69
N HIS A 462 -16.34 11.50 18.65
CA HIS A 462 -15.59 11.66 17.40
C HIS A 462 -14.21 12.27 17.65
N LYS A 463 -13.17 11.45 17.50
CA LYS A 463 -11.78 11.90 17.66
C LYS A 463 -11.32 12.54 16.37
N ASN A 464 -11.25 13.88 16.35
CA ASN A 464 -10.68 14.59 15.21
C ASN A 464 -9.17 14.29 15.09
N VAL A 465 -8.82 13.44 14.13
CA VAL A 465 -7.43 13.24 13.70
C VAL A 465 -7.08 14.32 12.69
N ILE A 466 -6.43 15.38 13.16
CA ILE A 466 -5.94 16.47 12.30
C ILE A 466 -4.93 15.88 11.32
N LYS A 467 -5.17 15.91 10.02
CA LYS A 467 -4.23 15.43 9.00
C LYS A 467 -3.38 16.60 8.49
N SER A 468 -2.13 16.32 8.14
CA SER A 468 -1.21 17.35 7.67
C SER A 468 -1.60 17.97 6.31
N GLY A 469 -2.38 17.24 5.50
CA GLY A 469 -2.84 17.69 4.19
C GLY A 469 -4.17 18.43 4.19
N ASP A 470 -4.79 18.66 5.35
CA ASP A 470 -5.99 19.50 5.42
C ASP A 470 -5.57 20.98 5.27
N SER A 471 -6.37 21.79 4.57
CA SER A 471 -6.10 23.24 4.40
C SER A 471 -5.92 23.91 5.76
N ASP A 472 -6.81 23.58 6.69
CA ASP A 472 -6.95 24.22 7.99
C ASP A 472 -6.15 23.48 9.09
N ALA A 473 -5.27 22.55 8.70
CA ALA A 473 -4.50 21.72 9.64
C ALA A 473 -3.70 22.55 10.65
N LEU A 474 -3.15 23.69 10.20
CA LEU A 474 -2.35 24.58 11.05
C LEU A 474 -3.22 25.27 12.10
N GLU A 475 -4.38 25.78 11.68
CA GLU A 475 -5.35 26.46 12.55
C GLU A 475 -5.89 25.50 13.59
N GLN A 476 -6.30 24.29 13.18
CA GLN A 476 -6.78 23.26 14.11
C GLN A 476 -5.71 22.85 15.14
N LEU A 477 -4.43 22.80 14.76
CA LEU A 477 -3.34 22.52 15.69
C LEU A 477 -3.09 23.68 16.66
N LYS A 478 -3.22 24.94 16.20
CA LYS A 478 -3.10 26.13 17.06
C LYS A 478 -4.24 26.18 18.08
N THR A 479 -5.48 25.99 17.67
CA THR A 479 -6.63 25.90 18.59
C THR A 479 -6.45 24.74 19.58
N LYS A 480 -5.91 23.60 19.14
CA LYS A 480 -5.60 22.47 20.03
C LYS A 480 -4.51 22.83 21.04
N LEU A 481 -3.50 23.58 20.63
CA LEU A 481 -2.43 24.05 21.51
C LEU A 481 -2.99 24.96 22.60
N GLU A 482 -3.82 25.93 22.23
CA GLU A 482 -4.48 26.85 23.16
C GLU A 482 -5.34 26.10 24.19
N LYS A 483 -6.14 25.12 23.74
CA LYS A 483 -6.94 24.28 24.64
C LYS A 483 -6.07 23.51 25.65
N LEU A 484 -4.99 22.90 25.19
CA LEU A 484 -4.06 22.17 26.07
C LEU A 484 -3.33 23.10 27.05
N GLN A 485 -3.02 24.32 26.63
CA GLN A 485 -2.41 25.35 27.50
C GLN A 485 -3.39 25.81 28.57
N ALA A 486 -4.63 26.13 28.19
CA ALA A 486 -5.69 26.52 29.11
C ALA A 486 -5.99 25.41 30.14
N GLU A 487 -6.11 24.16 29.70
CA GLU A 487 -6.31 23.00 30.59
C GLU A 487 -5.15 22.84 31.58
N ARG A 488 -3.91 23.01 31.12
CA ARG A 488 -2.73 22.95 31.99
C ARG A 488 -2.71 24.09 33.01
N GLU A 489 -3.14 25.29 32.64
CA GLU A 489 -3.24 26.43 33.55
C GLU A 489 -4.35 26.24 34.58
N GLN A 490 -5.53 25.77 34.16
CA GLN A 490 -6.63 25.42 35.06
C GLN A 490 -6.17 24.42 36.13
N ILE A 491 -5.54 23.31 35.74
CA ILE A 491 -5.05 22.30 36.70
C ILE A 491 -3.99 22.87 37.64
N LYS A 492 -3.13 23.79 37.16
CA LYS A 492 -2.17 24.48 38.05
C LYS A 492 -2.87 25.37 39.07
N THR A 493 -3.89 26.12 38.65
CA THR A 493 -4.67 26.96 39.55
C THR A 493 -5.45 26.14 40.58
N GLU A 494 -6.07 25.05 40.15
CA GLU A 494 -6.77 24.10 41.02
C GLU A 494 -5.79 23.47 42.02
N ASN A 495 -4.63 22.99 41.57
CA ASN A 495 -3.61 22.45 42.48
C ASN A 495 -3.14 23.47 43.51
N LYS A 496 -3.04 24.75 43.13
CA LYS A 496 -2.71 25.83 44.08
C LYS A 496 -3.82 26.02 45.12
N GLN A 497 -5.09 25.97 44.69
CA GLN A 497 -6.24 26.08 45.58
C GLN A 497 -6.38 24.87 46.52
N LEU A 498 -6.24 23.64 46.00
CA LEU A 498 -6.27 22.39 46.77
C LEU A 498 -5.15 22.38 47.82
N LYS A 499 -3.94 22.80 47.43
CA LYS A 499 -2.80 22.92 48.36
C LYS A 499 -3.06 23.93 49.47
N ALA A 500 -3.74 25.06 49.19
CA ALA A 500 -4.10 26.05 50.19
C ALA A 500 -5.19 25.54 51.17
N LYS A 501 -6.08 24.66 50.70
CA LYS A 501 -7.11 23.99 51.52
C LYS A 501 -6.60 22.77 52.29
N GLY A 502 -5.38 22.31 52.03
CA GLY A 502 -4.82 21.09 52.63
C GLY A 502 -5.38 19.79 52.03
N GLU A 503 -6.03 19.85 50.87
CA GLU A 503 -6.60 18.70 50.17
C GLU A 503 -5.57 18.04 49.23
N SER A 504 -5.85 16.79 48.84
CA SER A 504 -5.02 16.07 47.89
C SER A 504 -5.05 16.74 46.51
N ILE A 505 -3.86 17.02 45.95
CA ILE A 505 -3.72 17.60 44.62
C ILE A 505 -3.95 16.56 43.52
N HIS A 506 -4.17 17.04 42.29
CA HIS A 506 -4.23 16.19 41.11
C HIS A 506 -2.93 15.40 40.94
N ALA A 507 -3.05 14.16 40.45
CA ALA A 507 -1.91 13.26 40.29
C ALA A 507 -0.82 13.87 39.38
N PRO A 508 0.48 13.77 39.74
CA PRO A 508 1.56 14.44 39.00
C PRO A 508 1.65 14.11 37.51
N TYR A 509 1.27 12.88 37.14
CA TYR A 509 1.33 12.41 35.75
C TYR A 509 0.40 13.21 34.82
N ILE A 510 -0.66 13.84 35.33
CA ILE A 510 -1.62 14.61 34.52
C ILE A 510 -0.91 15.84 33.91
N LEU A 511 -0.20 16.62 34.74
CA LEU A 511 0.57 17.78 34.28
C LEU A 511 1.75 17.38 33.38
N GLN A 512 2.37 16.21 33.65
CA GLN A 512 3.43 15.67 32.80
C GLN A 512 2.90 15.31 31.41
N ASN A 513 1.77 14.60 31.33
CA ASN A 513 1.11 14.22 30.08
C ASN A 513 0.68 15.44 29.27
N LEU A 514 0.06 16.43 29.91
CA LEU A 514 -0.29 17.70 29.26
C LEU A 514 0.94 18.44 28.75
N GLY A 515 2.01 18.51 29.55
CA GLY A 515 3.29 19.10 29.13
C GLY A 515 3.90 18.40 27.91
N GLN A 516 3.85 17.06 27.88
CA GLN A 516 4.34 16.29 26.73
C GLN A 516 3.46 16.52 25.48
N ASN A 517 2.14 16.53 25.63
CA ASN A 517 1.20 16.80 24.55
C ASN A 517 1.41 18.19 23.94
N ILE A 518 1.61 19.22 24.77
CA ILE A 518 1.92 20.58 24.33
C ILE A 518 3.19 20.59 23.48
N ARG A 519 4.29 19.98 23.95
CA ARG A 519 5.56 19.92 23.20
C ARG A 519 5.39 19.19 21.86
N ASN A 520 4.67 18.08 21.85
CA ASN A 520 4.42 17.31 20.63
C ASN A 520 3.63 18.13 19.60
N VAL A 521 2.59 18.85 20.04
CA VAL A 521 1.79 19.73 19.17
C VAL A 521 2.63 20.90 18.65
N GLN A 522 3.45 21.54 19.50
CA GLN A 522 4.37 22.61 19.08
C GLN A 522 5.38 22.14 18.03
N GLN A 523 6.01 20.98 18.25
CA GLN A 523 6.94 20.39 17.28
C GLN A 523 6.24 20.10 15.95
N ARG A 524 5.00 19.60 16.01
CA ARG A 524 4.20 19.32 14.81
C ARG A 524 3.84 20.60 14.06
N ILE A 525 3.44 21.67 14.75
CA ILE A 525 3.18 22.99 14.14
C ILE A 525 4.43 23.50 13.45
N ALA A 526 5.57 23.54 14.16
CA ALA A 526 6.83 24.03 13.61
C ALA A 526 7.29 23.23 12.38
N GLN A 527 7.07 21.91 12.38
CA GLN A 527 7.36 21.07 11.22
C GLN A 527 6.45 21.40 10.04
N LEU A 528 5.15 21.57 10.26
CA LEU A 528 4.21 21.90 9.19
C LEU A 528 4.41 23.31 8.64
N GLU A 529 4.73 24.29 9.47
CA GLU A 529 5.08 25.65 9.03
C GLU A 529 6.33 25.63 8.14
N LYS A 530 7.38 24.89 8.54
CA LYS A 530 8.58 24.72 7.71
C LYS A 530 8.31 24.03 6.37
N VAL A 531 7.35 23.11 6.31
CA VAL A 531 6.99 22.41 5.07
C VAL A 531 6.11 23.29 4.19
N LYS A 532 5.08 23.95 4.75
CA LYS A 532 4.18 24.84 4.01
C LYS A 532 4.83 26.15 3.55
N ALA A 533 5.86 26.63 4.26
CA ALA A 533 6.61 27.82 3.84
C ALA A 533 7.43 27.58 2.56
N LYS A 534 7.70 26.32 2.21
CA LYS A 534 8.31 25.97 0.93
C LYS A 534 7.19 25.94 -0.11
N PRO A 535 7.30 26.71 -1.22
CA PRO A 535 6.30 26.64 -2.27
C PRO A 535 6.34 25.27 -2.95
N THR A 536 5.21 24.86 -3.53
CA THR A 536 5.16 23.71 -4.43
C THR A 536 6.15 23.94 -5.55
N ALA A 537 7.18 23.10 -5.62
CA ALA A 537 8.29 23.27 -6.54
C ALA A 537 8.51 21.99 -7.34
N GLU A 538 8.62 22.13 -8.66
CA GLU A 538 9.22 21.10 -9.51
C GLU A 538 10.70 21.01 -9.13
N THR A 539 11.08 19.89 -8.54
CA THR A 539 12.40 19.68 -7.92
C THR A 539 13.20 18.61 -8.65
N THR A 540 12.82 18.31 -9.89
CA THR A 540 13.45 17.30 -10.77
C THR A 540 14.98 17.41 -10.79
N GLU A 541 15.53 18.63 -10.83
CA GLU A 541 16.98 18.88 -10.81
C GLU A 541 17.65 18.36 -9.53
N GLN A 542 16.99 18.41 -8.37
CA GLN A 542 17.56 17.89 -7.11
C GLN A 542 17.64 16.36 -7.07
N TYR A 543 16.93 15.70 -7.97
CA TYR A 543 16.92 14.25 -8.10
C TYR A 543 17.80 13.75 -9.26
N ASN A 544 18.40 14.65 -10.04
CA ASN A 544 19.27 14.35 -11.18
C ASN A 544 18.66 13.32 -12.14
N THR A 545 17.40 13.50 -12.54
CA THR A 545 16.71 12.56 -13.43
C THR A 545 16.13 13.21 -14.67
N SER A 546 16.34 12.56 -15.82
CA SER A 546 15.66 12.84 -17.09
C SER A 546 14.37 12.03 -17.27
N VAL A 547 14.19 10.94 -16.52
CA VAL A 547 13.14 9.93 -16.72
C VAL A 547 11.74 10.41 -16.36
N CYS A 548 11.63 11.17 -15.27
CA CYS A 548 10.34 11.65 -14.79
C CYS A 548 10.46 12.97 -14.07
N LYS A 549 9.35 13.71 -14.03
CA LYS A 549 9.25 14.98 -13.32
C LYS A 549 8.94 14.71 -11.86
N VAL A 550 9.72 15.31 -10.97
CA VAL A 550 9.55 15.19 -9.52
C VAL A 550 8.98 16.49 -8.98
N ILE A 551 7.78 16.42 -8.41
CA ILE A 551 7.08 17.57 -7.83
C ILE A 551 6.89 17.33 -6.34
N GLU A 552 7.47 18.20 -5.53
CA GLU A 552 7.17 18.29 -4.10
C GLU A 552 5.93 19.17 -3.91
N ASN A 553 4.76 18.54 -3.86
CA ASN A 553 3.49 19.25 -3.69
C ASN A 553 3.18 19.46 -2.21
N THR A 554 3.37 20.69 -1.76
CA THR A 554 3.18 21.10 -0.35
C THR A 554 1.72 21.34 -0.01
N ASP A 555 0.86 21.57 -1.01
CA ASP A 555 -0.57 21.81 -0.82
C ASP A 555 -1.29 20.52 -0.43
N ILE A 556 -1.05 19.43 -1.17
CA ILE A 556 -1.61 18.10 -0.86
C ILE A 556 -0.68 17.23 0.00
N MET A 557 0.49 17.75 0.39
CA MET A 557 1.53 17.04 1.15
C MET A 557 1.93 15.71 0.49
N ARG A 558 2.24 15.74 -0.82
CA ARG A 558 2.67 14.57 -1.59
C ARG A 558 3.96 14.84 -2.37
N LEU A 559 4.83 13.85 -2.40
CA LEU A 559 5.90 13.74 -3.38
C LEU A 559 5.33 13.02 -4.60
N GLN A 560 5.34 13.68 -5.76
CA GLN A 560 4.74 13.20 -7.00
C GLN A 560 5.83 12.94 -8.05
N LEU A 561 5.75 11.77 -8.69
CA LEU A 561 6.56 11.37 -9.83
C LEU A 561 5.64 11.28 -11.05
N ILE A 562 5.87 12.15 -12.03
CA ILE A 562 5.07 12.25 -13.25
C ILE A 562 5.92 11.77 -14.42
N PHE A 563 5.46 10.70 -15.06
CA PHE A 563 6.07 10.13 -16.26
C PHE A 563 5.28 10.59 -17.49
N ASP A 564 5.97 10.78 -18.62
CA ASP A 564 5.33 11.22 -19.87
C ASP A 564 4.43 10.14 -20.47
N SER A 565 4.79 8.88 -20.29
CA SER A 565 4.03 7.71 -20.71
C SER A 565 3.87 6.71 -19.56
N LYS A 566 3.07 5.67 -19.78
CA LYS A 566 2.88 4.60 -18.78
C LYS A 566 4.22 3.85 -18.61
N PRO A 567 4.84 3.84 -17.42
CA PRO A 567 6.10 3.14 -17.20
C PRO A 567 5.96 1.62 -17.40
N SER A 568 7.06 0.95 -17.73
CA SER A 568 7.14 -0.51 -17.87
C SER A 568 6.66 -1.24 -16.62
N ASP A 569 6.33 -2.54 -16.71
CA ASP A 569 5.86 -3.29 -15.55
C ASP A 569 6.92 -3.40 -14.45
N ASP A 570 8.20 -3.52 -14.83
CA ASP A 570 9.33 -3.56 -13.92
C ASP A 570 9.50 -2.26 -13.15
N ILE A 571 9.47 -1.10 -13.83
CA ILE A 571 9.52 0.21 -13.18
C ILE A 571 8.33 0.39 -12.21
N ARG A 572 7.14 -0.08 -12.60
CA ARG A 572 5.96 -0.04 -11.72
C ARG A 572 6.10 -0.96 -10.52
N SER A 573 6.80 -2.09 -10.65
CA SER A 573 7.11 -2.99 -9.54
C SER A 573 8.07 -2.32 -8.54
N VAL A 574 9.13 -1.67 -9.02
CA VAL A 574 10.08 -0.91 -8.20
C VAL A 574 9.40 0.25 -7.46
N LEU A 575 8.55 1.02 -8.15
CA LEU A 575 7.77 2.10 -7.54
C LEU A 575 6.89 1.58 -6.39
N LYS A 576 6.21 0.45 -6.59
CA LYS A 576 5.34 -0.17 -5.57
C LYS A 576 6.15 -0.70 -4.39
N SER A 577 7.32 -1.32 -4.63
CA SER A 577 8.17 -1.86 -3.55
C SER A 577 8.67 -0.76 -2.61
N HIS A 578 8.87 0.45 -3.14
CA HIS A 578 9.24 1.64 -2.37
C HIS A 578 8.03 2.48 -1.90
N GLY A 579 6.82 1.94 -2.00
CA GLY A 579 5.60 2.52 -1.42
C GLY A 579 4.98 3.68 -2.21
N PHE A 580 5.38 3.91 -3.47
CA PHE A 580 4.68 4.84 -4.35
C PHE A 580 3.40 4.20 -4.88
N ARG A 581 2.30 4.96 -4.90
CA ARG A 581 1.00 4.50 -5.42
C ARG A 581 0.53 5.41 -6.54
N TRP A 582 -0.03 4.82 -7.59
CA TRP A 582 -0.67 5.56 -8.68
C TRP A 582 -1.93 6.29 -8.19
N SER A 583 -2.04 7.57 -8.53
CA SER A 583 -3.24 8.37 -8.33
C SER A 583 -3.88 8.71 -9.67
N PRO A 584 -5.07 8.18 -9.98
CA PRO A 584 -5.78 8.54 -11.22
C PRO A 584 -6.14 10.02 -11.28
N TYR A 585 -6.54 10.61 -10.15
CA TYR A 585 -6.94 12.02 -10.06
C TYR A 585 -5.77 12.97 -10.37
N ASN A 586 -4.61 12.72 -9.77
CA ASN A 586 -3.41 13.53 -9.99
C ASN A 586 -2.59 13.06 -11.21
N SER A 587 -2.95 11.94 -11.83
CA SER A 587 -2.18 11.30 -12.91
C SER A 587 -0.69 11.16 -12.58
N ALA A 588 -0.38 10.76 -11.34
CA ALA A 588 0.98 10.72 -10.83
C ALA A 588 1.20 9.51 -9.89
N TRP A 589 2.42 8.99 -9.87
CA TRP A 589 2.87 8.10 -8.80
C TRP A 589 3.23 8.94 -7.59
N GLN A 590 2.58 8.70 -6.45
CA GLN A 590 2.73 9.60 -5.31
C GLN A 590 2.84 8.88 -3.96
N ARG A 591 3.52 9.54 -3.02
CA ARG A 591 3.67 9.14 -1.62
C ARG A 591 3.58 10.36 -0.70
N GLN A 592 3.33 10.14 0.59
CA GLN A 592 3.35 11.21 1.62
C GLN A 592 4.66 11.98 1.60
N LEU A 593 4.60 13.32 1.56
CA LEU A 593 5.78 14.17 1.57
C LEU A 593 6.49 14.07 2.93
N THR A 594 7.51 13.22 2.98
CA THR A 594 8.31 12.93 4.18
C THR A 594 9.77 12.81 3.77
N ASN A 595 10.69 13.02 4.71
CA ASN A 595 12.12 12.85 4.44
C ASN A 595 12.45 11.44 3.94
N ASN A 596 11.74 10.42 4.45
CA ASN A 596 11.89 9.04 3.99
C ASN A 596 11.44 8.88 2.54
N ALA A 597 10.27 9.45 2.16
CA ALA A 597 9.80 9.41 0.78
C ALA A 597 10.77 10.12 -0.18
N LYS A 598 11.39 11.23 0.25
CA LYS A 598 12.42 11.92 -0.55
C LYS A 598 13.68 11.07 -0.73
N TYR A 599 14.10 10.37 0.31
CA TYR A 599 15.24 9.44 0.25
C TYR A 599 14.93 8.27 -0.69
N ASP A 600 13.78 7.62 -0.50
CA ASP A 600 13.34 6.49 -1.32
C ASP A 600 13.15 6.89 -2.78
N ALA A 601 12.65 8.11 -3.06
CA ALA A 601 12.59 8.63 -4.43
C ALA A 601 13.98 8.66 -5.10
N ARG A 602 15.03 9.12 -4.40
CA ARG A 602 16.39 9.13 -4.96
C ARG A 602 16.90 7.73 -5.27
N LEU A 603 16.57 6.74 -4.44
CA LEU A 603 16.95 5.35 -4.67
C LEU A 603 16.22 4.77 -5.87
N VAL A 604 14.89 4.88 -5.91
CA VAL A 604 14.07 4.40 -7.03
C VAL A 604 14.52 5.01 -8.35
N LEU A 605 14.73 6.33 -8.36
CA LEU A 605 15.14 7.04 -9.56
C LEU A 605 16.53 6.61 -10.04
N LYS A 606 17.45 6.31 -9.12
CA LYS A 606 18.77 5.76 -9.45
C LYS A 606 18.69 4.32 -9.96
N GLU A 607 17.76 3.51 -9.45
CA GLU A 607 17.52 2.15 -9.95
C GLU A 607 16.92 2.16 -11.35
N ILE A 608 15.93 3.03 -11.60
CA ILE A 608 15.31 3.19 -12.92
C ILE A 608 16.35 3.67 -13.94
N ALA A 609 17.16 4.68 -13.61
CA ALA A 609 18.20 5.18 -14.51
C ALA A 609 19.26 4.12 -14.87
N LYS A 610 19.55 3.18 -13.96
CA LYS A 610 20.45 2.05 -14.26
C LYS A 610 19.81 1.01 -15.18
N GLN A 611 18.50 0.78 -15.02
CA GLN A 611 17.78 -0.17 -15.88
C GLN A 611 17.72 0.34 -17.31
N GLU A 612 17.42 1.62 -17.51
CA GLU A 612 17.40 2.24 -18.85
C GLU A 612 18.79 2.21 -19.52
N HIS A 613 19.87 2.49 -18.79
CA HIS A 613 21.24 2.38 -19.33
C HIS A 613 21.62 0.96 -19.75
N ASN A 614 21.21 -0.05 -18.98
CA ASN A 614 21.49 -1.45 -19.32
C ASN A 614 20.67 -1.92 -20.52
N GLU A 615 19.45 -1.41 -20.71
CA GLU A 615 18.62 -1.68 -21.88
C GLU A 615 19.23 -1.05 -23.15
N GLU A 616 19.74 0.19 -23.06
CA GLU A 616 20.44 0.87 -24.17
C GLU A 616 21.77 0.23 -24.56
N GLU A 617 22.53 -0.38 -23.63
CA GLU A 617 23.76 -1.13 -23.97
C GLU A 617 23.50 -2.53 -24.56
N SER A 618 22.28 -3.05 -24.38
CA SER A 618 21.89 -4.40 -24.86
C SER A 618 21.14 -4.40 -26.19
N ALA A 619 20.70 -3.24 -26.65
CA ALA A 619 20.06 -2.99 -27.95
C ALA A 619 21.12 -2.53 -28.97
#